data_AF-A0A8H2VTG2-F1
#
_entry.id   AF-A0A8H2VTG2-F1
#
_cell.length_a   1.000
_cell.length_b   1.000
_cell.length_c   1.000
_cell.angle_alpha   90.00
_cell.angle_beta   90.00
_cell.angle_gamma   90.00
#
_symmetry.space_group_name_H-M   'P 1'
#
loop_
_entity.id
_entity.type
_entity.pdbx_description
1 polymer ?
#
loop_
_entity_poly.entity_id
_entity_poly.type
_entity_poly.pdbx_seq_one_letter_code
_entity_poly.pdbx_strand_id
1 'polypeptide(L)'
;MSSSSTLAYLQDVPALEPPPGVTSNLSHLEDKGYILIIVCSLLLVLMILCFSARVYVRFTSKTYVWGDVTCLFAIIFAIAYYIASIIGVVKGPVGKHQWDITIGDVTSDDFIIAVAFLSNLLFSPTLLLTKVTLFALYLELFHPFKWLKICVYIGVITTTMFYLATGALMTVWSSPSHGQTWKAHLFTMEQQYAQIYASPFAAVGLAIDLYPLILPLKAVYDLYLPLRRKFEVGVVFLTGIFAYIASTLSVYYRFINK
;
A
#
# COMPACT_ATOMS: atom_id res chain seq x y z
N MET A 1 -33.82 26.15 -14.50
CA MET A 1 -32.78 25.31 -15.13
C MET A 1 -33.07 23.87 -14.74
N SER A 2 -33.33 22.98 -15.72
CA SER A 2 -33.74 21.60 -15.44
C SER A 2 -32.57 20.81 -14.86
N SER A 3 -32.84 19.93 -13.89
CA SER A 3 -31.85 19.04 -13.24
C SER A 3 -30.98 18.24 -14.22
N SER A 4 -31.49 17.98 -15.43
CA SER A 4 -30.77 17.35 -16.54
C SER A 4 -29.65 18.22 -17.13
N SER A 5 -29.86 19.54 -17.23
CA SER A 5 -28.86 20.49 -17.78
C SER A 5 -27.70 20.74 -16.82
N THR A 6 -27.94 20.71 -15.51
CA THR A 6 -26.90 20.78 -14.48
C THR A 6 -26.05 19.51 -14.39
N LEU A 7 -26.65 18.33 -14.61
CA LEU A 7 -25.90 17.06 -14.63
C LEU A 7 -24.98 16.96 -15.86
N ALA A 8 -25.44 17.44 -17.02
CA ALA A 8 -24.60 17.54 -18.22
C ALA A 8 -23.44 18.53 -18.03
N TYR A 9 -23.68 19.68 -17.39
CA TYR A 9 -22.62 20.64 -17.08
C TYR A 9 -21.57 20.07 -16.10
N LEU A 10 -21.98 19.31 -15.09
CA LEU A 10 -21.07 18.64 -14.15
C LEU A 10 -20.26 17.50 -14.78
N GLN A 11 -20.65 17.00 -15.96
CA GLN A 11 -19.84 16.08 -16.75
C GLN A 11 -18.68 16.77 -17.50
N ASP A 12 -18.73 18.09 -17.68
CA ASP A 12 -17.68 18.85 -18.36
C ASP A 12 -16.78 19.64 -17.40
N VAL A 13 -17.06 19.57 -16.09
CA VAL A 13 -16.25 20.25 -15.06
C VAL A 13 -15.13 19.31 -14.59
N PRO A 14 -13.85 19.77 -14.64
CA PRO A 14 -12.74 19.00 -14.11
C PRO A 14 -12.83 18.84 -12.59
N ALA A 15 -12.42 17.68 -12.07
CA ALA A 15 -12.51 17.34 -10.66
C ALA A 15 -11.55 18.16 -9.76
N LEU A 16 -10.54 18.82 -10.34
CA LEU A 16 -9.65 19.76 -9.68
C LEU A 16 -9.31 20.92 -10.64
N GLU A 17 -9.12 22.13 -10.11
CA GLU A 17 -8.58 23.24 -10.88
C GLU A 17 -7.12 22.93 -11.30
N PRO A 18 -6.74 23.13 -12.57
CA PRO A 18 -5.38 22.87 -13.03
C PRO A 18 -4.39 23.88 -12.42
N PRO A 19 -3.13 23.48 -12.18
CA PRO A 19 -2.09 24.38 -11.67
C PRO A 19 -1.80 25.53 -12.67
N PRO A 20 -1.25 26.67 -12.20
CA PRO A 20 -1.02 27.85 -13.03
C PRO A 20 -0.18 27.53 -14.27
N GLY A 21 -0.75 27.76 -15.46
CA GLY A 21 -0.08 27.51 -16.75
C GLY A 21 -0.42 26.19 -17.43
N VAL A 22 -1.25 25.33 -16.83
CA VAL A 22 -1.75 24.09 -17.45
C VAL A 22 -3.22 24.25 -17.83
N THR A 23 -3.58 23.94 -19.07
CA THR A 23 -4.98 23.87 -19.52
C THR A 23 -5.45 22.42 -19.42
N SER A 24 -6.53 22.17 -18.68
CA SER A 24 -7.21 20.87 -18.67
C SER A 24 -7.56 20.46 -20.10
N ASN A 25 -7.13 19.27 -20.51
CA ASN A 25 -7.37 18.78 -21.87
C ASN A 25 -8.16 17.47 -21.82
N LEU A 26 -9.48 17.62 -21.66
CA LEU A 26 -10.45 16.52 -21.58
C LEU A 26 -10.51 15.65 -22.87
N SER A 27 -9.89 16.10 -23.97
CA SER A 27 -9.91 15.42 -25.27
C SER A 27 -8.73 14.47 -25.52
N HIS A 28 -7.59 14.68 -24.85
CA HIS A 28 -6.40 13.85 -24.98
C HIS A 28 -5.79 13.62 -23.59
N LEU A 29 -6.39 12.67 -22.87
CA LEU A 29 -5.99 12.27 -21.53
C LEU A 29 -4.60 11.63 -21.57
N GLU A 30 -3.62 12.24 -20.91
CA GLU A 30 -2.34 11.56 -20.65
C GLU A 30 -2.57 10.48 -19.58
N ASP A 31 -2.81 9.25 -20.04
CA ASP A 31 -3.02 8.10 -19.16
C ASP A 31 -1.68 7.49 -18.76
N LYS A 32 -1.31 7.65 -17.48
CA LYS A 32 -0.12 7.02 -16.87
C LYS A 32 -0.46 5.75 -16.10
N GLY A 33 -1.72 5.30 -16.14
CA GLY A 33 -2.19 4.10 -15.45
C GLY A 33 -1.53 2.81 -15.94
N TYR A 34 -1.15 2.74 -17.22
CA TYR A 34 -0.42 1.60 -17.78
C TYR A 34 0.92 1.34 -17.07
N ILE A 35 1.60 2.41 -16.61
CA ILE A 35 2.88 2.29 -15.88
C ILE A 35 2.65 1.54 -14.57
N LEU A 36 1.58 1.87 -13.84
CA LEU A 36 1.21 1.20 -12.59
C LEU A 36 0.92 -0.28 -12.84
N ILE A 37 0.15 -0.61 -13.88
CA ILE A 37 -0.16 -2.01 -14.21
C ILE A 37 1.11 -2.80 -14.55
N ILE A 38 2.00 -2.25 -15.38
CA ILE A 38 3.23 -2.93 -15.79
C ILE A 38 4.13 -3.18 -14.58
N VAL A 39 4.42 -2.14 -13.79
CA VAL A 39 5.33 -2.24 -12.63
C VAL A 39 4.77 -3.20 -11.58
N CYS A 40 3.49 -3.05 -11.22
CA CYS A 40 2.86 -3.93 -10.23
C CYS A 40 2.75 -5.38 -10.72
N SER A 41 2.49 -5.62 -12.01
CA SER A 41 2.50 -6.97 -12.59
C SER A 41 3.86 -7.64 -12.44
N LEU A 42 4.94 -6.93 -12.79
CA LEU A 42 6.31 -7.45 -12.72
C LEU A 42 6.69 -7.79 -11.27
N LEU A 43 6.39 -6.91 -10.32
CA LEU A 43 6.65 -7.14 -8.90
C LEU A 43 5.80 -8.28 -8.32
N LEU A 44 4.56 -8.44 -8.78
CA LEU A 44 3.69 -9.54 -8.35
C LEU A 44 4.21 -10.90 -8.85
N VAL A 45 4.66 -10.97 -10.11
CA VAL A 45 5.30 -12.19 -10.64
C VAL A 45 6.55 -12.52 -9.83
N LEU A 46 7.39 -11.53 -9.55
CA LEU A 46 8.58 -11.72 -8.72
C LEU A 46 8.22 -12.20 -7.31
N MET A 47 7.19 -11.63 -6.69
CA MET A 47 6.69 -12.03 -5.38
C MET A 47 6.23 -13.50 -5.36
N ILE A 48 5.48 -13.94 -6.36
CA ILE A 48 5.02 -15.34 -6.48
C ILE A 48 6.21 -16.30 -6.68
N LEU A 49 7.20 -15.91 -7.48
CA LEU A 49 8.42 -16.70 -7.67
C LEU A 49 9.20 -16.85 -6.37
N CYS A 50 9.44 -15.75 -5.64
CA CYS A 50 10.12 -15.78 -4.35
C CYS A 50 9.36 -16.62 -3.31
N PHE A 51 8.02 -16.51 -3.28
CA PHE A 51 7.20 -17.30 -2.36
C PHE A 51 7.20 -18.79 -2.72
N SER A 52 7.10 -19.14 -3.99
CA SER A 52 7.14 -20.54 -4.43
C SER A 52 8.50 -21.18 -4.12
N ALA A 53 9.60 -20.46 -4.31
CA ALA A 53 10.93 -20.89 -3.88
C ALA A 53 10.99 -21.12 -2.35
N ARG A 54 10.42 -20.20 -1.56
CA ARG A 54 10.32 -20.35 -0.10
C ARG A 54 9.55 -21.60 0.29
N VAL A 55 8.37 -21.84 -0.29
CA VAL A 55 7.55 -23.02 -0.04
C VAL A 55 8.29 -24.30 -0.42
N TYR A 56 8.98 -24.32 -1.57
CA TYR A 56 9.76 -25.46 -2.02
C TYR A 56 10.88 -25.84 -1.04
N VAL A 57 11.63 -24.85 -0.54
CA VAL A 57 12.67 -25.07 0.48
C VAL A 57 12.06 -25.62 1.76
N ARG A 58 10.94 -25.05 2.23
CA ARG A 58 10.25 -25.50 3.45
C ARG A 58 9.74 -26.93 3.35
N PHE A 59 9.15 -27.27 2.21
CA PHE A 59 8.66 -28.62 1.93
C PHE A 59 9.80 -29.64 1.91
N THR A 60 10.92 -29.29 1.26
CA THR A 60 12.12 -30.14 1.21
C THR A 60 12.77 -30.31 2.59
N SER A 61 12.86 -29.22 3.37
CA SER A 61 13.45 -29.24 4.71
C SER A 61 12.51 -29.74 5.81
N LYS A 62 11.22 -30.00 5.51
CA LYS A 62 10.18 -30.40 6.48
C LYS A 62 10.08 -29.49 7.71
N THR A 63 10.37 -28.20 7.54
CA THR A 63 10.22 -27.19 8.59
C THR A 63 8.94 -26.41 8.32
N TYR A 64 7.99 -26.44 9.25
CA TYR A 64 6.76 -25.67 9.14
C TYR A 64 6.76 -24.62 10.23
N VAL A 65 6.66 -23.35 9.86
CA VAL A 65 6.67 -22.23 10.80
C VAL A 65 5.45 -21.35 10.58
N TRP A 66 4.87 -20.83 11.67
CA TRP A 66 3.72 -19.92 11.63
C TRP A 66 3.95 -18.68 10.76
N GLY A 67 5.21 -18.26 10.58
CA GLY A 67 5.57 -17.16 9.68
C GLY A 67 5.24 -17.42 8.20
N ASP A 68 5.15 -18.67 7.77
CA ASP A 68 4.79 -19.01 6.40
C ASP A 68 3.27 -18.88 6.15
N VAL A 69 2.47 -19.13 7.18
CA VAL A 69 1.01 -18.92 7.14
C VAL A 69 0.69 -17.43 7.04
N THR A 70 1.35 -16.58 7.84
CA THR A 70 1.16 -15.13 7.75
C THR A 70 1.62 -14.58 6.40
N CYS A 71 2.68 -15.17 5.82
CA CYS A 71 3.16 -14.82 4.47
C CYS A 71 2.13 -15.16 3.39
N LEU A 72 1.50 -16.33 3.47
CA LEU A 72 0.45 -16.74 2.55
C LEU A 72 -0.73 -15.76 2.60
N PHE A 73 -1.19 -15.41 3.80
CA PHE A 73 -2.25 -14.40 3.95
C PHE A 73 -1.80 -13.04 3.39
N ALA A 74 -0.58 -12.59 3.66
CA ALA A 74 -0.06 -11.34 3.11
C ALA A 74 -0.15 -11.31 1.57
N ILE A 75 0.19 -12.41 0.91
CA ILE A 75 0.13 -12.54 -0.55
C ILE A 75 -1.31 -12.50 -1.07
N ILE A 76 -2.24 -13.21 -0.41
CA ILE A 76 -3.66 -13.21 -0.79
C ILE A 76 -4.21 -11.77 -0.72
N PHE A 77 -3.94 -11.06 0.36
CA PHE A 77 -4.37 -9.67 0.53
C PHE A 77 -3.68 -8.73 -0.48
N ALA A 78 -2.39 -8.94 -0.78
CA ALA A 78 -1.66 -8.17 -1.79
C ALA A 78 -2.24 -8.38 -3.20
N ILE A 79 -2.60 -9.61 -3.57
CA ILE A 79 -3.26 -9.92 -4.85
C ILE A 79 -4.64 -9.26 -4.92
N ALA A 80 -5.43 -9.33 -3.84
CA ALA A 80 -6.73 -8.67 -3.79
C ALA A 80 -6.61 -7.14 -3.95
N TYR A 81 -5.62 -6.53 -3.27
CA TYR A 81 -5.32 -5.11 -3.41
C TYR A 81 -4.86 -4.74 -4.83
N TYR A 82 -4.06 -5.58 -5.46
CA TYR A 82 -3.63 -5.39 -6.84
C TYR A 82 -4.80 -5.44 -7.82
N ILE A 83 -5.72 -6.41 -7.67
CA ILE A 83 -6.93 -6.51 -8.50
C ILE A 83 -7.80 -5.26 -8.34
N ALA A 84 -8.00 -4.79 -7.10
CA ALA A 84 -8.73 -3.55 -6.83
C ALA A 84 -8.09 -2.33 -7.53
N SER A 85 -6.75 -2.27 -7.52
CA SER A 85 -5.98 -1.22 -8.19
C SER A 85 -6.13 -1.27 -9.72
N ILE A 86 -6.08 -2.45 -10.33
CA ILE A 86 -6.31 -2.61 -11.78
C ILE A 86 -7.72 -2.18 -12.16
N ILE A 87 -8.74 -2.56 -11.38
CA ILE A 87 -10.12 -2.14 -11.63
C ILE A 87 -10.20 -0.61 -11.60
N GLY A 88 -9.51 0.02 -10.64
CA GLY A 88 -9.40 1.47 -10.56
C GLY A 88 -8.78 2.14 -11.79
N VAL A 89 -7.79 1.50 -12.42
CA VAL A 89 -7.14 2.01 -13.65
C VAL A 89 -7.98 1.74 -14.90
N VAL A 90 -8.54 0.53 -15.05
CA VAL A 90 -9.24 0.11 -16.28
C VAL A 90 -10.65 0.67 -16.36
N LYS A 91 -11.38 0.68 -15.23
CA LYS A 91 -12.76 1.15 -15.16
C LYS A 91 -12.90 2.54 -14.55
N GLY A 92 -11.83 3.07 -13.98
CA GLY A 92 -11.85 4.33 -13.27
C GLY A 92 -10.85 5.34 -13.81
N PRO A 93 -10.85 6.55 -13.24
CA PRO A 93 -9.92 7.59 -13.63
C PRO A 93 -8.49 7.45 -13.04
N VAL A 94 -8.13 6.34 -12.38
CA VAL A 94 -6.80 6.20 -11.76
C VAL A 94 -5.72 6.14 -12.83
N GLY A 95 -4.71 7.00 -12.70
CA GLY A 95 -3.61 7.13 -13.68
C GLY A 95 -3.73 8.37 -14.56
N LYS A 96 -4.87 9.07 -14.52
CA LYS A 96 -5.08 10.37 -15.17
C LYS A 96 -4.87 11.49 -14.14
N HIS A 97 -4.47 12.68 -14.61
CA HIS A 97 -4.36 13.85 -13.75
C HIS A 97 -5.74 14.29 -13.23
N GLN A 98 -5.85 14.69 -11.95
CA GLN A 98 -7.12 15.07 -11.32
C GLN A 98 -7.86 16.21 -12.04
N TRP A 99 -7.12 17.10 -12.72
CA TRP A 99 -7.68 18.20 -13.52
C TRP A 99 -8.10 17.79 -14.93
N ASP A 100 -7.80 16.57 -15.39
CA ASP A 100 -8.27 16.03 -16.69
C ASP A 100 -9.41 15.02 -16.50
N ILE A 101 -9.90 14.84 -15.28
CA ILE A 101 -10.94 13.88 -14.94
C ILE A 101 -12.27 14.61 -14.66
N THR A 102 -13.35 14.13 -15.25
CA THR A 102 -14.71 14.60 -15.03
C THR A 102 -15.29 14.10 -13.70
N ILE A 103 -16.11 14.91 -13.02
CA ILE A 103 -16.79 14.54 -11.76
C ILE A 103 -17.65 13.28 -11.90
N GLY A 104 -18.27 13.07 -13.06
CA GLY A 104 -19.02 11.86 -13.43
C GLY A 104 -18.20 10.55 -13.42
N ASP A 105 -16.92 10.61 -13.81
CA ASP A 105 -16.04 9.43 -13.80
C ASP A 105 -15.61 9.08 -12.37
N VAL A 106 -15.45 10.09 -11.50
CA VAL A 106 -15.12 9.93 -10.07
C VAL A 106 -16.33 9.45 -9.26
N THR A 107 -17.56 9.74 -9.71
CA THR A 107 -18.81 9.37 -9.02
C THR A 107 -19.42 8.05 -9.48
N SER A 108 -18.71 7.27 -10.30
CA SER A 108 -19.17 5.92 -10.68
C SER A 108 -19.11 4.96 -9.48
N ASP A 109 -20.21 4.27 -9.18
CA ASP A 109 -20.31 3.42 -7.98
C ASP A 109 -19.24 2.32 -7.95
N ASP A 110 -18.96 1.69 -9.10
CA ASP A 110 -17.90 0.69 -9.27
C ASP A 110 -16.51 1.24 -8.89
N PHE A 111 -16.25 2.50 -9.22
CA PHE A 111 -14.98 3.16 -8.93
C PHE A 111 -14.84 3.47 -7.43
N ILE A 112 -15.90 4.01 -6.83
CA ILE A 112 -15.92 4.36 -5.40
C ILE A 112 -15.71 3.10 -4.56
N ILE A 113 -16.41 2.01 -4.89
CA ILE A 113 -16.30 0.77 -4.14
C ILE A 113 -14.91 0.14 -4.30
N ALA A 114 -14.38 0.07 -5.52
CA ALA A 114 -13.07 -0.56 -5.77
C ALA A 114 -11.88 0.26 -5.24
N VAL A 115 -11.90 1.58 -5.43
CA VAL A 115 -10.75 2.44 -5.13
C VAL A 115 -10.90 3.14 -3.78
N ALA A 116 -12.05 3.74 -3.48
CA ALA A 116 -12.20 4.47 -2.22
C ALA A 116 -12.37 3.54 -1.03
N PHE A 117 -13.11 2.44 -1.17
CA PHE A 117 -13.36 1.52 -0.07
C PHE A 117 -12.39 0.33 -0.05
N LEU A 118 -12.39 -0.50 -1.11
CA LEU A 118 -11.66 -1.77 -1.11
C LEU A 118 -10.14 -1.58 -1.03
N SER A 119 -9.59 -0.55 -1.69
CA SER A 119 -8.16 -0.27 -1.63
C SER A 119 -7.72 0.16 -0.22
N ASN A 120 -8.49 1.03 0.46
CA ASN A 120 -8.18 1.43 1.84
C ASN A 120 -8.33 0.27 2.83
N LEU A 121 -9.37 -0.56 2.65
CA LEU A 121 -9.63 -1.74 3.46
C LEU A 121 -8.51 -2.78 3.34
N LEU A 122 -7.99 -3.03 2.13
CA LEU A 122 -6.98 -4.07 1.89
C LEU A 122 -5.55 -3.57 2.13
N PHE A 123 -5.27 -2.28 1.99
CA PHE A 123 -3.91 -1.73 2.12
C PHE A 123 -3.34 -1.93 3.53
N SER A 124 -4.09 -1.53 4.56
CA SER A 124 -3.65 -1.62 5.96
C SER A 124 -3.33 -3.07 6.42
N PRO A 125 -4.21 -4.07 6.22
CA PRO A 125 -3.90 -5.45 6.60
C PRO A 125 -2.77 -6.05 5.75
N THR A 126 -2.63 -5.67 4.48
CA THR A 126 -1.51 -6.13 3.64
C THR A 126 -0.17 -5.68 4.22
N LEU A 127 -0.05 -4.40 4.59
CA LEU A 127 1.17 -3.87 5.21
C LEU A 127 1.46 -4.50 6.57
N LEU A 128 0.43 -4.68 7.39
CA LEU A 128 0.56 -5.33 8.68
C LEU A 128 1.11 -6.76 8.54
N LEU A 129 0.46 -7.59 7.72
CA LEU A 129 0.85 -8.99 7.54
C LEU A 129 2.26 -9.09 6.95
N THR A 130 2.61 -8.25 5.98
CA THR A 130 3.96 -8.21 5.39
C THR A 130 5.03 -7.94 6.46
N LYS A 131 4.79 -6.97 7.36
CA LYS A 131 5.71 -6.65 8.45
C LYS A 131 5.81 -7.76 9.48
N VAL A 132 4.68 -8.38 9.84
CA VAL A 132 4.65 -9.52 10.77
C VAL A 132 5.43 -10.72 10.19
N THR A 133 5.27 -11.00 8.89
CA THR A 133 6.06 -12.03 8.20
C THR A 133 7.56 -11.71 8.22
N LEU A 134 7.93 -10.45 7.99
CA LEU A 134 9.32 -10.01 8.03
C LEU A 134 9.93 -10.14 9.44
N PHE A 135 9.18 -9.77 10.48
CA PHE A 135 9.59 -9.99 11.87
C PHE A 135 9.72 -11.48 12.22
N ALA A 136 8.81 -12.33 11.73
CA ALA A 136 8.91 -13.78 11.90
C ALA A 136 10.18 -14.34 11.24
N LEU A 137 10.54 -13.85 10.05
CA LEU A 137 11.78 -14.20 9.38
C LEU A 137 13.02 -13.81 10.20
N TYR A 138 12.99 -12.65 10.88
CA TYR A 138 14.09 -12.22 11.75
C TYR A 138 14.23 -13.08 13.00
N LEU A 139 13.11 -13.51 13.61
CA LEU A 139 13.16 -14.43 14.76
C LEU A 139 13.80 -15.77 14.41
N GLU A 140 13.60 -16.25 13.18
CA GLU A 140 14.24 -17.46 12.67
C GLU A 140 15.72 -17.25 12.34
N LEU A 141 16.03 -16.20 11.57
CA LEU A 141 17.39 -15.94 11.10
C LEU A 141 18.36 -15.63 12.26
N PHE A 142 17.87 -14.89 13.25
CA PHE A 142 18.66 -14.43 14.39
C PHE A 142 18.21 -15.06 15.71
N HIS A 143 17.72 -16.31 15.64
CA HIS A 143 17.28 -17.08 16.80
C HIS A 143 18.20 -17.04 18.05
N PRO A 144 19.54 -16.98 17.94
CA PRO A 144 20.43 -16.94 19.12
C PRO A 144 20.35 -15.65 19.94
N PHE A 145 19.94 -14.53 19.35
CA PHE A 145 20.07 -13.21 19.98
C PHE A 145 18.84 -12.83 20.80
N LYS A 146 18.94 -12.94 22.14
CA LYS A 146 17.84 -12.64 23.06
C LYS A 146 17.38 -11.17 23.00
N TRP A 147 18.31 -10.21 22.90
CA TRP A 147 17.93 -8.78 22.79
C TRP A 147 17.12 -8.54 21.51
N LEU A 148 17.52 -9.17 20.41
CA LEU A 148 16.87 -8.99 19.11
C LEU A 148 15.45 -9.54 19.15
N LYS A 149 15.24 -10.69 19.79
CA LYS A 149 13.88 -11.24 19.99
C LYS A 149 12.98 -10.24 20.71
N ILE A 150 13.46 -9.62 21.79
CA ILE A 150 12.69 -8.60 22.53
C ILE A 150 12.34 -7.41 21.63
N CYS A 151 13.32 -6.89 20.88
CA CYS A 151 13.10 -5.81 19.92
C CYS A 151 12.06 -6.21 18.85
N VAL A 152 12.15 -7.42 18.30
CA VAL A 152 11.18 -7.90 17.32
C VAL A 152 9.77 -7.98 17.91
N TYR A 153 9.59 -8.50 19.12
CA TYR A 153 8.27 -8.53 19.76
C TYR A 153 7.70 -7.13 19.99
N ILE A 154 8.53 -6.17 20.43
CA ILE A 154 8.12 -4.77 20.57
C ILE A 154 7.70 -4.22 19.20
N GLY A 155 8.51 -4.45 18.15
CA GLY A 155 8.21 -4.03 16.79
C GLY A 155 6.91 -4.61 16.25
N VAL A 156 6.63 -5.89 16.50
CA VAL A 156 5.37 -6.54 16.13
C VAL A 156 4.19 -5.88 16.85
N ILE A 157 4.27 -5.67 18.16
CA ILE A 157 3.18 -5.06 18.94
C ILE A 157 2.91 -3.63 18.46
N THR A 158 3.95 -2.80 18.33
CA THR A 158 3.82 -1.40 17.89
C THR A 158 3.25 -1.32 16.47
N THR A 159 3.77 -2.13 15.55
CA THR A 159 3.28 -2.19 14.17
C THR A 159 1.83 -2.65 14.10
N THR A 160 1.49 -3.69 14.86
CA THR A 160 0.13 -4.25 14.90
C THR A 160 -0.87 -3.25 15.45
N MET A 161 -0.56 -2.60 16.57
CA MET A 161 -1.41 -1.55 17.14
C MET A 161 -1.62 -0.40 16.16
N PHE A 162 -0.55 0.06 15.51
CA PHE A 162 -0.65 1.16 14.56
C PHE A 162 -1.53 0.82 13.34
N TYR A 163 -1.20 -0.27 12.62
CA TYR A 163 -1.94 -0.61 11.40
C TYR A 163 -3.36 -1.13 11.64
N LEU A 164 -3.63 -1.74 12.81
CA LEU A 164 -5.00 -2.07 13.20
C LEU A 164 -5.80 -0.80 13.49
N ALA A 165 -5.25 0.16 14.23
CA ALA A 165 -5.92 1.41 14.53
C ALA A 165 -6.16 2.24 13.26
N THR A 166 -5.14 2.46 12.43
CA THR A 166 -5.31 3.20 11.18
C THR A 166 -6.21 2.46 10.20
N GLY A 167 -6.10 1.14 10.12
CA GLY A 167 -6.96 0.31 9.28
C GLY A 167 -8.44 0.46 9.67
N ALA A 168 -8.75 0.29 10.96
CA ALA A 168 -10.11 0.45 11.47
C ALA A 168 -10.66 1.86 11.19
N LEU A 169 -9.88 2.91 11.48
CA LEU A 169 -10.29 4.29 11.22
C LEU A 169 -10.55 4.55 9.75
N MET A 170 -9.65 4.11 8.86
CA MET A 170 -9.84 4.27 7.41
C MET A 170 -11.05 3.50 6.89
N THR A 171 -11.32 2.30 7.43
CA THR A 171 -12.50 1.52 7.01
C THR A 171 -13.80 2.17 7.44
N VAL A 172 -13.85 2.73 8.65
CA VAL A 172 -15.03 3.44 9.16
C VAL A 172 -15.25 4.72 8.34
N TRP A 173 -14.21 5.52 8.13
CA TRP A 173 -14.32 6.77 7.37
C TRP A 173 -14.62 6.57 5.88
N SER A 174 -14.21 5.43 5.31
CA SER A 174 -14.47 5.10 3.90
C SER A 174 -15.79 4.36 3.68
N SER A 175 -16.50 3.96 4.75
CA SER A 175 -17.77 3.24 4.66
C SER A 175 -18.97 4.18 4.73
N PRO A 176 -19.97 4.05 3.83
CA PRO A 176 -21.19 4.84 3.90
C PRO A 176 -22.02 4.46 5.13
N SER A 177 -22.63 5.46 5.76
CA SER A 177 -23.59 5.25 6.85
C SER A 177 -24.86 4.53 6.37
N HIS A 178 -25.55 3.84 7.28
CA HIS A 178 -26.78 3.10 6.97
C HIS A 178 -27.81 3.99 6.25
N GLY A 179 -28.19 3.60 5.04
CA GLY A 179 -29.17 4.32 4.20
C GLY A 179 -28.57 5.37 3.25
N GLN A 180 -27.25 5.57 3.27
CA GLN A 180 -26.56 6.51 2.37
C GLN A 180 -26.02 5.79 1.11
N THR A 181 -26.11 6.45 -0.04
CA THR A 181 -25.51 5.95 -1.29
C THR A 181 -24.01 6.24 -1.32
N TRP A 182 -23.23 5.39 -2.00
CA TRP A 182 -21.78 5.55 -2.14
C TRP A 182 -21.39 6.92 -2.74
N LYS A 183 -22.17 7.43 -3.71
CA LYS A 183 -21.98 8.77 -4.28
C LYS A 183 -22.19 9.88 -3.27
N ALA A 184 -23.19 9.76 -2.40
CA ALA A 184 -23.42 10.74 -1.35
C ALA A 184 -22.31 10.72 -0.30
N HIS A 185 -21.68 9.56 -0.07
CA HIS A 185 -20.56 9.43 0.88
C HIS A 185 -19.29 10.12 0.41
N LEU A 186 -19.06 10.24 -0.90
CA LEU A 186 -17.87 10.95 -1.43
C LEU A 186 -17.76 12.40 -0.94
N PHE A 187 -18.90 13.05 -0.69
CA PHE A 187 -18.97 14.45 -0.29
C PHE A 187 -19.14 14.63 1.23
N THR A 188 -19.07 13.55 2.02
CA THR A 188 -19.13 13.66 3.48
C THR A 188 -17.80 14.10 4.07
N MET A 189 -17.87 14.70 5.25
CA MET A 189 -16.68 15.06 6.04
C MET A 189 -15.84 13.82 6.41
N GLU A 190 -16.48 12.66 6.57
CA GLU A 190 -15.79 11.41 6.90
C GLU A 190 -14.84 10.98 5.79
N GLN A 191 -15.29 11.00 4.53
CA GLN A 191 -14.45 10.69 3.38
C GLN A 191 -13.32 11.72 3.21
N GLN A 192 -13.58 13.00 3.52
CA GLN A 192 -12.54 14.03 3.50
C GLN A 192 -11.48 13.79 4.58
N TYR A 193 -11.86 13.35 5.78
CA TYR A 193 -10.90 12.97 6.82
C TYR A 193 -10.01 11.81 6.37
N ALA A 194 -10.57 10.77 5.73
CA ALA A 194 -9.77 9.68 5.19
C ALA A 194 -8.69 10.20 4.22
N GLN A 195 -9.01 11.15 3.34
CA GLN A 195 -8.06 11.74 2.39
C GLN A 195 -7.00 12.63 3.07
N ILE A 196 -7.41 13.45 4.04
CA ILE A 196 -6.51 14.36 4.77
C ILE A 196 -5.52 13.55 5.62
N TYR A 197 -6.01 12.60 6.43
CA TYR A 197 -5.19 11.82 7.36
C TYR A 197 -4.38 10.72 6.69
N ALA A 198 -4.70 10.33 5.45
CA ALA A 198 -3.89 9.35 4.74
C ALA A 198 -2.45 9.81 4.48
N SER A 199 -2.18 11.12 4.36
CA SER A 199 -0.80 11.62 4.14
C SER A 199 0.04 11.55 5.43
N PRO A 200 -0.43 12.06 6.59
CA PRO A 200 0.22 11.84 7.88
C PRO A 200 0.43 10.35 8.23
N PHE A 201 -0.57 9.50 7.99
CA PHE A 201 -0.44 8.06 8.28
C PHE A 201 0.63 7.39 7.41
N ALA A 202 0.78 7.82 6.14
CA ALA A 202 1.86 7.35 5.30
C ALA A 202 3.24 7.77 5.83
N ALA A 203 3.39 9.01 6.33
CA ALA A 203 4.63 9.49 6.93
C ALA A 203 5.02 8.71 8.20
N VAL A 204 4.05 8.41 9.08
CA VAL A 204 4.30 7.57 10.26
C VAL A 204 4.60 6.12 9.84
N GLY A 205 3.90 5.59 8.83
CA GLY A 205 4.17 4.26 8.26
C GLY A 205 5.60 4.12 7.77
N LEU A 206 6.13 5.15 7.10
CA LEU A 206 7.53 5.23 6.67
C LEU A 206 8.51 5.21 7.85
N ALA A 207 8.20 5.92 8.94
CA ALA A 207 9.01 5.85 10.16
C ALA A 207 9.02 4.43 10.76
N ILE A 208 7.88 3.72 10.72
CA ILE A 208 7.79 2.33 11.16
C ILE A 208 8.57 1.40 10.22
N ASP A 209 8.72 1.71 8.93
CA ASP A 209 9.55 0.94 7.98
C ASP A 209 11.05 1.01 8.31
N LEU A 210 11.52 2.07 8.97
CA LEU A 210 12.93 2.19 9.40
C LEU A 210 13.31 1.19 10.48
N TYR A 211 12.37 0.85 11.36
CA TYR A 211 12.63 -0.04 12.49
C TYR A 211 13.13 -1.43 12.06
N PRO A 212 12.39 -2.19 11.21
CA PRO A 212 12.86 -3.47 10.71
C PRO A 212 14.12 -3.35 9.85
N LEU A 213 14.37 -2.21 9.20
CA LEU A 213 15.58 -2.00 8.39
C LEU A 213 16.84 -1.92 9.27
N ILE A 214 16.80 -1.17 10.37
CA ILE A 214 17.96 -0.94 11.25
C ILE A 214 18.26 -2.18 12.10
N LEU A 215 17.23 -2.91 12.49
CA LEU A 215 17.32 -3.97 13.50
C LEU A 215 18.34 -5.07 13.16
N PRO A 216 18.36 -5.65 11.94
CA PRO A 216 19.33 -6.68 11.63
C PRO A 216 20.66 -6.09 11.14
N LEU A 217 20.71 -4.83 10.70
CA LEU A 217 21.97 -4.12 10.37
C LEU A 217 22.88 -4.07 11.60
N LYS A 218 22.29 -3.75 12.75
CA LYS A 218 22.98 -3.80 14.04
C LYS A 218 23.41 -5.23 14.39
N ALA A 219 22.53 -6.22 14.21
CA ALA A 219 22.86 -7.61 14.51
C ALA A 219 24.00 -8.17 13.65
N VAL A 220 24.10 -7.76 12.37
CA VAL A 220 25.18 -8.16 11.47
C VAL A 220 26.49 -7.47 11.79
N TYR A 221 26.46 -6.22 12.25
CA TYR A 221 27.66 -5.50 12.68
C TYR A 221 28.34 -6.18 13.88
N ASP A 222 27.54 -6.65 14.83
CA ASP A 222 28.03 -7.29 16.05
C ASP A 222 28.49 -8.76 15.84
N LEU A 223 28.25 -9.34 14.65
CA LEU A 223 28.47 -10.77 14.41
C LEU A 223 29.66 -11.05 13.47
N TYR A 224 30.62 -11.84 13.94
CA TYR A 224 31.71 -12.42 13.14
C TYR A 224 31.19 -13.53 12.20
N LEU A 225 30.39 -13.16 11.19
CA LEU A 225 29.93 -14.08 10.16
C LEU A 225 31.03 -14.31 9.09
N PRO A 226 31.16 -15.55 8.57
CA PRO A 226 31.95 -15.79 7.38
C PRO A 226 31.39 -14.99 6.19
N LEU A 227 32.28 -14.45 5.35
CA LEU A 227 31.94 -13.49 4.28
C LEU A 227 30.77 -13.91 3.37
N ARG A 228 30.60 -15.22 3.12
CA ARG A 228 29.48 -15.74 2.31
C ARG A 228 28.10 -15.46 2.92
N ARG A 229 27.92 -15.73 4.21
CA ARG A 229 26.64 -15.46 4.90
C ARG A 229 26.40 -13.96 5.10
N LYS A 230 27.49 -13.20 5.27
CA LYS A 230 27.41 -11.73 5.32
C LYS A 230 26.90 -11.15 3.99
N PHE A 231 27.28 -11.76 2.86
CA PHE A 231 26.78 -11.38 1.54
C PHE A 231 25.29 -11.74 1.34
N GLU A 232 24.87 -12.96 1.68
CA GLU A 232 23.46 -13.38 1.59
C GLU A 232 22.53 -12.43 2.36
N VAL A 233 22.92 -12.10 3.60
CA VAL A 233 22.19 -11.16 4.44
C VAL A 233 22.23 -9.75 3.84
N GLY A 234 23.38 -9.31 3.32
CA GLY A 234 23.54 -8.02 2.65
C GLY A 234 22.63 -7.83 1.43
N VAL A 235 22.42 -8.88 0.62
CA VAL A 235 21.50 -8.80 -0.54
C VAL A 235 20.06 -8.57 -0.09
N VAL A 236 19.60 -9.26 0.95
CA VAL A 236 18.25 -9.03 1.52
C VAL A 236 18.12 -7.59 2.03
N PHE A 237 19.17 -7.04 2.65
CA PHE A 237 19.17 -5.64 3.08
C PHE A 237 19.05 -4.64 1.95
N LEU A 238 19.75 -4.85 0.84
CA LEU A 238 19.67 -3.95 -0.32
C LEU A 238 18.24 -3.86 -0.84
N THR A 239 17.50 -4.97 -0.86
CA THR A 239 16.08 -4.95 -1.23
C THR A 239 15.22 -4.14 -0.26
N GLY A 240 15.53 -4.19 1.05
CA GLY A 240 14.85 -3.36 2.06
C GLY A 240 15.15 -1.86 1.92
N ILE A 241 16.40 -1.49 1.61
CA ILE A 241 16.78 -0.09 1.35
C ILE A 241 16.07 0.42 0.10
N PHE A 242 15.99 -0.38 -0.95
CA PHE A 242 15.25 -0.03 -2.15
C PHE A 242 13.76 0.24 -1.86
N ALA A 243 13.11 -0.65 -1.09
CA ALA A 243 11.73 -0.47 -0.67
C ALA A 243 11.54 0.81 0.17
N TYR A 244 12.48 1.14 1.05
CA TYR A 244 12.46 2.37 1.84
C TYR A 244 12.57 3.63 0.97
N ILE A 245 13.45 3.64 -0.03
CA ILE A 245 13.58 4.76 -0.97
C ILE A 245 12.27 4.94 -1.75
N ALA A 246 11.67 3.84 -2.21
CA ALA A 246 10.39 3.89 -2.92
C ALA A 246 9.26 4.45 -2.03
N SER A 247 9.19 4.03 -0.75
CA SER A 247 8.24 4.57 0.23
C SER A 247 8.45 6.08 0.46
N THR A 248 9.71 6.51 0.58
CA THR A 248 10.09 7.92 0.74
C THR A 248 9.68 8.77 -0.45
N LEU A 249 9.92 8.29 -1.67
CA LEU A 249 9.48 8.97 -2.89
C LEU A 249 7.96 9.08 -2.95
N SER A 250 7.24 8.02 -2.61
CA SER A 250 5.76 8.02 -2.56
C SER A 250 5.23 9.10 -1.62
N VAL A 251 5.79 9.19 -0.40
CA VAL A 251 5.41 10.23 0.56
C VAL A 251 5.77 11.62 0.03
N TYR A 252 6.97 11.80 -0.51
CA TYR A 252 7.43 13.07 -1.07
C TYR A 252 6.49 13.59 -2.17
N TYR A 253 6.14 12.73 -3.15
CA TYR A 253 5.23 13.10 -4.23
C TYR A 253 3.81 13.41 -3.73
N ARG A 254 3.38 12.76 -2.65
CA ARG A 254 2.07 13.02 -2.04
C ARG A 254 1.99 14.38 -1.34
N PHE A 255 3.11 14.90 -0.83
CA PHE A 255 3.18 16.21 -0.20
C PHE A 255 3.41 17.35 -1.20
N ILE A 256 4.10 17.10 -2.32
CA ILE A 256 4.40 18.14 -3.30
C ILE A 256 3.27 18.37 -4.33
N ASN A 257 2.46 17.35 -4.61
CA ASN A 257 1.32 17.44 -5.54
C ASN A 257 -0.01 17.76 -4.84
N LYS A 258 0.03 18.40 -3.67
CA LYS A 258 -1.15 18.94 -3.00
C LYS A 258 -1.33 20.42 -3.29
#